data_AF-A0A931T2W8-F1
#
_entry.id   AF-A0A931T2W8-F1
#
_cell.length_a   1.000
_cell.length_b   1.000
_cell.length_c   1.000
_cell.angle_alpha   90.00
_cell.angle_beta   90.00
_cell.angle_gamma   90.00
#
_symmetry.space_group_name_H-M   'P 1'
#
loop_
_entity.id
_entity.type
_entity.pdbx_description
1 polymer ?
#
loop_
_entity_poly.entity_id
_entity_poly.type
_entity_poly.pdbx_seq_one_letter_code
_entity_poly.pdbx_strand_id
1 'polypeptide(L)'
;MALPPGDFARRGEPVDADAISTTTPTATDLPHETLGFFHGDDLRARVFYDKYALRNVDGHVVETTPPQMWTRIARELASVEVTPAKRA
;
A
#
# COMPACT_ATOMS: atom_id res chain seq x y z
N MET A 1 0.85 -48.37 22.32
CA MET A 1 0.50 -47.53 21.15
C MET A 1 1.31 -46.25 21.26
N ALA A 2 2.48 -46.22 20.61
CA ALA A 2 3.41 -45.08 20.66
C ALA A 2 3.19 -44.22 19.41
N LEU A 3 3.03 -42.90 19.60
CA LEU A 3 2.95 -41.94 18.50
C LEU A 3 4.30 -41.90 17.77
N PRO A 4 4.34 -41.82 16.42
CA PRO A 4 5.59 -41.67 15.70
C PRO A 4 6.22 -40.29 16.03
N PRO A 5 7.56 -40.20 16.16
CA PRO A 5 8.22 -38.91 16.32
C PRO A 5 7.95 -38.05 15.08
N GLY A 6 7.60 -36.78 15.30
CA GLY A 6 7.36 -35.83 14.22
C GLY A 6 8.61 -35.69 13.36
N ASP A 7 8.55 -36.20 12.14
CA ASP A 7 9.58 -36.00 11.14
C ASP A 7 9.45 -34.58 10.56
N PHE A 8 10.09 -33.62 11.25
CA PHE A 8 10.25 -32.26 10.75
C PHE A 8 11.34 -32.14 9.67
N ALA A 9 11.90 -33.25 9.19
CA ALA A 9 12.83 -33.26 8.06
C ALA A 9 12.08 -33.16 6.72
N ARG A 10 11.30 -32.09 6.52
CA ARG A 10 11.03 -31.63 5.16
C ARG A 10 12.33 -31.01 4.67
N ARG A 11 13.13 -31.85 4.00
CA ARG A 11 14.32 -31.51 3.21
C ARG A 11 14.05 -30.19 2.47
N GLY A 12 15.05 -29.32 2.46
CA GLY A 12 15.05 -28.11 1.63
C GLY A 12 14.88 -28.49 0.16
N GLU A 13 13.62 -28.59 -0.27
CA GLU A 13 13.25 -28.39 -1.65
C GLU A 13 13.79 -27.01 -2.05
N PRO A 14 14.40 -26.86 -3.24
CA PRO A 14 14.69 -25.54 -3.76
C PRO A 14 13.37 -24.80 -3.74
N VAL A 15 13.28 -23.76 -2.90
CA VAL A 15 12.24 -22.77 -3.09
C VAL A 15 12.54 -22.23 -4.48
N ASP A 16 11.66 -22.48 -5.44
CA ASP A 16 11.77 -21.87 -6.75
C ASP A 16 11.85 -20.37 -6.48
N ALA A 17 13.05 -19.80 -6.65
CA ALA A 17 13.33 -18.40 -6.36
C ALA A 17 12.45 -17.46 -7.21
N ASP A 18 11.76 -18.01 -8.21
CA ASP A 18 10.82 -17.35 -9.10
C ASP A 18 9.38 -17.24 -8.54
N ALA A 19 9.06 -17.87 -7.41
CA ALA A 19 7.71 -17.81 -6.82
C ALA A 19 7.46 -16.57 -5.94
N ILE A 20 8.42 -15.66 -5.84
CA ILE A 20 8.15 -14.29 -5.40
C ILE A 20 8.05 -13.49 -6.69
N SER A 21 6.84 -13.37 -7.25
CA SER A 21 6.54 -12.31 -8.22
C SER A 21 6.65 -10.96 -7.50
N THR A 22 7.88 -10.57 -7.18
CA THR A 22 8.27 -9.19 -6.95
C THR A 22 8.06 -8.56 -8.31
N THR A 23 6.83 -8.13 -8.57
CA THR A 23 6.54 -7.23 -9.67
C THR A 23 7.28 -5.95 -9.29
N THR A 24 8.57 -5.90 -9.63
CA THR A 24 9.35 -4.68 -9.64
C THR A 24 8.52 -3.72 -10.48
N PRO A 25 7.95 -2.66 -9.91
CA PRO A 25 7.25 -1.72 -10.73
C PRO A 25 8.29 -1.11 -11.67
N THR A 26 8.19 -1.49 -12.94
CA THR A 26 8.89 -0.87 -14.06
C THR A 26 8.75 0.64 -13.92
N ALA A 27 9.83 1.38 -14.19
CA ALA A 27 9.87 2.85 -14.15
C ALA A 27 8.65 3.43 -14.87
N THR A 28 7.60 3.71 -14.11
CA THR A 28 6.33 4.25 -14.55
C THR A 28 6.31 5.63 -13.95
N ASP A 29 6.20 6.65 -14.81
CA ASP A 29 6.26 8.05 -14.42
C ASP A 29 5.30 8.31 -13.25
N LEU A 30 5.87 8.81 -12.15
CA LEU A 30 5.09 9.32 -11.05
C LEU A 30 4.42 10.63 -11.49
N PRO A 31 3.18 10.91 -11.05
CA PRO A 31 2.59 12.22 -11.30
C PRO A 31 3.50 13.32 -10.74
N HIS A 32 3.69 14.41 -11.51
CA HIS A 32 4.52 15.54 -11.08
C HIS A 32 4.06 16.13 -9.74
N GLU A 33 2.75 16.12 -9.46
CA GLU A 33 2.19 16.57 -8.19
C GLU A 33 2.64 15.68 -7.02
N THR A 34 2.66 14.36 -7.22
CA THR A 34 3.14 13.40 -6.22
C THR A 34 4.62 13.62 -5.96
N LEU A 35 5.43 13.68 -7.00
CA LEU A 35 6.87 13.89 -6.87
C LEU A 35 7.20 15.26 -6.26
N GLY A 36 6.46 16.29 -6.66
CA GLY A 36 6.58 17.65 -6.13
C GLY A 36 6.27 17.73 -4.64
N PHE A 37 5.25 17.01 -4.16
CA PHE A 37 4.94 16.96 -2.73
C PHE A 37 6.08 16.40 -1.89
N PHE A 38 6.79 15.40 -2.42
CA PHE A 38 7.96 14.79 -1.76
C PHE A 38 9.29 15.45 -2.13
N HIS A 39 9.26 16.65 -2.72
CA HIS A 39 10.46 17.44 -3.07
C HIS A 39 11.45 16.69 -3.97
N GLY A 40 10.95 15.85 -4.89
CA GLY A 40 11.81 15.04 -5.76
C GLY A 40 12.33 13.74 -5.15
N ASP A 41 11.86 13.34 -3.96
CA ASP A 41 12.17 12.04 -3.37
C ASP A 41 11.32 10.94 -4.04
N ASP A 42 11.89 10.32 -5.07
CA ASP A 42 11.26 9.26 -5.86
C ASP A 42 10.80 8.08 -5.01
N LEU A 43 11.58 7.67 -4.00
CA LEU A 43 11.24 6.51 -3.18
C LEU A 43 9.99 6.79 -2.35
N ARG A 44 9.92 7.95 -1.69
CA ARG A 44 8.75 8.33 -0.89
C ARG A 44 7.52 8.55 -1.76
N ALA A 45 7.68 9.23 -2.88
CA ALA A 45 6.62 9.44 -3.86
C ALA A 45 6.08 8.11 -4.38
N ARG A 46 6.96 7.16 -4.69
CA ARG A 46 6.60 5.81 -5.12
C ARG A 46 5.85 5.03 -4.05
N VAL A 47 6.35 5.02 -2.82
CA VAL A 47 5.69 4.32 -1.70
C VAL A 47 4.29 4.86 -1.49
N PHE A 48 4.10 6.18 -1.52
CA PHE A 48 2.77 6.78 -1.44
C PHE A 48 1.87 6.33 -2.60
N TYR A 49 2.33 6.51 -3.83
CA TYR A 49 1.58 6.21 -5.05
C TYR A 49 1.16 4.73 -5.15
N ASP A 50 2.04 3.81 -4.77
CA ASP A 50 1.79 2.38 -4.88
C ASP A 50 0.95 1.82 -3.74
N LYS A 51 1.09 2.35 -2.51
CA LYS A 51 0.56 1.71 -1.30
C LYS A 51 -0.62 2.44 -0.65
N TYR A 52 -0.72 3.76 -0.84
CA TYR A 52 -1.64 4.58 -0.05
C TYR A 52 -2.61 5.40 -0.90
N ALA A 53 -2.22 5.80 -2.11
CA ALA A 53 -3.07 6.55 -3.01
C ALA A 53 -4.32 5.74 -3.41
N LEU A 54 -5.50 6.33 -3.25
CA LEU A 54 -6.75 5.69 -3.62
C LEU A 54 -6.79 5.38 -5.12
N ARG A 55 -7.33 4.20 -5.45
CA ARG A 55 -7.59 3.78 -6.83
C ARG A 55 -9.09 3.60 -7.05
N ASN A 56 -9.54 3.91 -8.25
CA ASN A 56 -10.90 3.60 -8.67
C ASN A 56 -11.03 2.10 -9.01
N VAL A 57 -12.24 1.69 -9.40
CA VAL A 57 -12.56 0.31 -9.77
C VAL A 57 -11.75 -0.22 -10.97
N ASP A 58 -11.30 0.67 -11.85
CA ASP A 58 -10.47 0.34 -13.01
C ASP A 58 -8.97 0.29 -12.67
N GLY A 59 -8.60 0.56 -11.42
CA GLY A 59 -7.21 0.56 -10.94
C GLY A 59 -6.45 1.86 -11.17
N HIS A 60 -7.09 2.91 -11.67
CA HIS A 60 -6.48 4.24 -11.84
C HIS A 60 -6.39 4.99 -10.52
N VAL A 61 -5.22 5.59 -10.26
CA VAL A 61 -5.00 6.42 -9.07
C VAL A 61 -5.81 7.72 -9.20
N VAL A 62 -6.60 8.01 -8.16
CA VAL A 62 -7.44 9.22 -8.07
C VAL A 62 -6.94 10.23 -7.03
N GLU A 63 -5.99 9.83 -6.19
CA GLU A 63 -5.32 10.70 -5.21
C GLU A 63 -3.84 10.83 -5.58
N THR A 64 -3.45 12.01 -6.07
CA THR A 64 -2.07 12.30 -6.49
C THR A 64 -1.22 12.85 -5.34
N THR A 65 -1.83 13.30 -4.24
CA THR A 65 -1.07 13.92 -3.13
C THR A 65 -1.53 13.43 -1.75
N PRO A 66 -0.63 13.33 -0.75
CA PRO A 66 -1.00 12.97 0.62
C PRO A 66 -2.11 13.82 1.25
N PRO A 67 -2.20 15.15 1.03
CA PRO A 67 -3.31 15.96 1.55
C PRO A 67 -4.70 15.53 1.08
N GLN A 68 -4.85 14.99 -0.15
CA GLN A 68 -6.12 14.46 -0.63
C GLN A 68 -6.53 13.22 0.19
N MET A 69 -5.59 12.28 0.38
CA MET A 69 -5.77 11.10 1.23
C MET A 69 -6.12 11.51 2.67
N TRP A 70 -5.40 12.47 3.25
CA TRP A 70 -5.66 12.94 4.63
C TRP A 70 -7.05 13.54 4.76
N THR A 71 -7.47 14.35 3.80
CA THR A 71 -8.81 14.95 3.79
C THR A 71 -9.90 13.87 3.77
N ARG A 72 -9.73 12.83 2.95
CA ARG A 72 -10.65 11.69 2.93
C ARG A 72 -10.69 10.99 4.29
N ILE A 73 -9.54 10.62 4.83
CA ILE A 73 -9.46 9.92 6.12
C ILE A 73 -10.08 10.76 7.25
N ALA A 74 -9.77 12.06 7.30
CA ALA A 74 -10.34 12.96 8.29
C ALA A 74 -11.87 13.04 8.18
N ARG A 75 -12.43 13.10 6.96
CA ARG A 75 -13.88 13.07 6.74
C ARG A 75 -14.52 11.76 7.22
N GLU A 76 -13.92 10.63 6.92
CA GLU A 76 -14.44 9.33 7.35
C GLU A 76 -14.40 9.19 8.88
N LEU A 77 -13.30 9.63 9.51
CA LEU A 77 -13.18 9.65 10.97
C LEU A 77 -14.19 10.61 11.61
N ALA A 78 -14.35 11.80 11.04
CA ALA A 78 -15.32 12.78 11.50
C ALA A 78 -16.76 12.29 11.33
N SER A 79 -17.06 11.47 10.32
CA SER A 79 -18.43 11.01 10.02
C SER A 79 -19.10 10.24 11.18
N VAL A 80 -18.31 9.57 12.02
CA VAL A 80 -18.80 8.77 13.16
C VAL A 80 -18.95 9.57 14.46
N GLU A 81 -18.60 10.86 14.45
CA GLU A 81 -18.67 11.70 15.66
C GLU A 81 -20.11 12.07 16.04
N VAL A 82 -20.39 11.98 17.34
CA VAL A 82 -21.73 12.17 17.90
C VAL A 82 -22.21 13.62 17.70
N THR A 83 -21.33 14.59 17.96
CA THR A 83 -21.70 16.00 17.94
C THR A 83 -21.39 16.65 16.59
N PRO A 84 -22.29 17.49 16.04
CA PRO A 84 -22.04 18.18 14.76
C PRO A 84 -20.74 18.98 14.73
N ALA A 85 -20.37 19.60 15.86
CA ALA A 85 -19.13 20.37 15.98
C ALA A 85 -17.86 19.55 15.76
N LYS A 86 -17.90 18.23 15.99
CA LYS A 86 -16.77 17.31 15.78
C LYS A 86 -16.79 16.64 14.41
N ARG A 87 -17.88 16.78 13.65
CA ARG A 87 -18.00 16.29 12.27
C ARG A 87 -17.45 17.28 11.22
N ALA A 88 -17.12 18.49 11.65
CA ALA A 88 -16.68 19.60 10.82
C ALA A 88 -15.17 19.58 10.56
#